data_AF-A0A944TUJ8-F1
#
_entry.id   AF-A0A944TUJ8-F1
#
_cell.length_a   1.000
_cell.length_b   1.000
_cell.length_c   1.000
_cell.angle_alpha   90.00
_cell.angle_beta   90.00
_cell.angle_gamma   90.00
#
_symmetry.space_group_name_H-M   'P 1'
#
loop_
_entity.id
_entity.type
_entity.pdbx_description
1 polymer ?
#
loop_
_entity_poly.entity_id
_entity_poly.type
_entity_poly.pdbx_seq_one_letter_code
_entity_poly.pdbx_strand_id
1 'polypeptide(L)'
;MKFLPFFFILILNLSSCPNEGGTKGKGNSSGYAGTHSVTKQEKDLTQKGYEESFNLESGVCLNHYTGGNLVIDSLASEMQKLDGEVNCQSKCPFNYSILARDENPFNILAFTNSRASFSQNIGNGVCDGFVQVMEGFNHLAFWDKTKTSTLTENECGNKKAGEMSEKCLTMYKTKIMQITKGYQAVDIPGFSNLYEFSSHPSIQEILKAEIVRKHDVEFDPYTYDPALLSKDLKNNKTPLLMINNASHALMAYKSQIKDGVEIFCVRDPNAIPKGLFSDYKVETCKDYISKGARGWERVTNGAHSRIRNIQSSKSDQQRHHRYVEGVQKYCMARCQQLLPK
;
A
#
# COMPACT_ATOMS: atom_id res chain seq x y z
N MET A 1 -18.00 10.01 55.48
CA MET A 1 -16.85 9.53 54.67
C MET A 1 -16.72 10.43 53.45
N LYS A 2 -15.61 11.15 53.29
CA LYS A 2 -15.36 12.08 52.18
C LYS A 2 -14.61 11.35 51.07
N PHE A 3 -15.16 11.31 49.86
CA PHE A 3 -14.49 10.78 48.66
C PHE A 3 -13.93 11.97 47.86
N LEU A 4 -12.62 12.01 47.68
CA LEU A 4 -11.93 12.83 46.67
C LEU A 4 -11.84 12.02 45.37
N PRO A 5 -12.12 12.60 44.19
CA PRO A 5 -11.63 12.04 42.94
C PRO A 5 -10.26 12.66 42.59
N PHE A 6 -9.27 11.78 42.43
CA PHE A 6 -7.96 12.09 41.87
C PHE A 6 -8.08 12.51 40.40
N PHE A 7 -7.61 13.72 40.08
CA PHE A 7 -7.32 14.13 38.72
C PHE A 7 -5.97 13.55 38.30
N PHE A 8 -5.95 12.62 37.34
CA PHE A 8 -4.74 12.26 36.62
C PHE A 8 -4.59 13.18 35.40
N ILE A 9 -3.61 14.08 35.45
CA ILE A 9 -3.13 14.81 34.28
C ILE A 9 -2.10 13.92 33.59
N LEU A 10 -2.46 13.34 32.44
CA LEU A 10 -1.54 12.61 31.58
C LEU A 10 -0.81 13.60 30.67
N ILE A 11 0.44 13.94 31.01
CA ILE A 11 1.33 14.70 30.14
C ILE A 11 1.92 13.72 29.11
N LEU A 12 1.41 13.75 27.87
CA LEU A 12 2.01 13.06 26.75
C LEU A 12 3.24 13.85 26.26
N ASN A 13 4.43 13.42 26.67
CA ASN A 13 5.68 13.84 26.05
C ASN A 13 5.79 13.18 24.66
N LEU A 14 5.65 13.98 23.60
CA LEU A 14 6.07 13.63 22.25
C LEU A 14 7.60 13.71 22.17
N SER A 15 8.30 12.63 22.52
CA SER A 15 9.73 12.53 22.32
C SER A 15 10.03 12.09 20.88
N SER A 16 10.54 13.03 20.09
CA SER A 16 11.29 12.78 18.85
C SER A 16 12.46 11.82 19.10
N CYS A 17 12.69 10.89 18.16
CA CYS A 17 13.80 9.92 18.21
C CYS A 17 15.15 10.62 18.44
N PRO A 18 16.01 10.13 19.35
CA PRO A 18 17.33 10.70 19.56
C PRO A 18 18.26 10.36 18.39
N ASN A 19 18.93 11.40 17.87
CA ASN A 19 20.16 11.26 17.10
C ASN A 19 21.30 10.96 18.08
N GLU A 20 21.93 9.80 17.97
CA GLU A 20 23.25 9.58 18.56
C GLU A 20 24.30 9.60 17.45
N GLY A 21 25.09 10.67 17.45
CA GLY A 21 26.40 10.71 16.82
C GLY A 21 27.45 10.16 17.79
N GLY A 22 28.43 9.43 17.25
CA GLY A 22 29.59 8.93 17.99
C GLY A 22 30.78 8.73 17.07
N THR A 23 31.53 9.80 16.85
CA THR A 23 32.85 9.83 16.19
C THR A 23 33.95 9.18 17.04
N LYS A 24 34.91 8.46 16.43
CA LYS A 24 36.37 8.80 16.43
C LYS A 24 37.23 7.71 15.77
N GLY A 25 38.13 8.16 14.90
CA GLY A 25 39.30 7.41 14.40
C GLY A 25 40.09 8.24 13.39
N LYS A 26 41.03 9.06 13.87
CA LYS A 26 42.01 9.83 13.07
C LYS A 26 43.13 8.89 12.59
N GLY A 27 43.59 9.08 11.35
CA GLY A 27 44.86 8.54 10.85
C GLY A 27 45.24 9.23 9.53
N ASN A 28 46.43 9.81 9.48
CA ASN A 28 46.89 10.81 8.52
C ASN A 28 47.50 10.25 7.20
N SER A 29 47.50 11.14 6.20
CA SER A 29 48.60 11.51 5.29
C SER A 29 48.91 10.76 3.98
N SER A 30 49.20 11.63 2.98
CA SER A 30 49.85 11.44 1.68
C SER A 30 49.00 10.74 0.63
N GLY A 31 48.73 11.29 -0.55
CA GLY A 31 49.55 12.18 -1.37
C GLY A 31 50.02 11.37 -2.57
N TYR A 32 49.27 11.37 -3.66
CA TYR A 32 49.79 11.04 -4.99
C TYR A 32 48.97 11.75 -6.07
N ALA A 33 49.69 12.56 -6.84
CA ALA A 33 49.26 13.08 -8.13
C ALA A 33 49.13 11.92 -9.12
N GLY A 34 48.07 11.94 -9.92
CA GLY A 34 47.81 10.95 -10.95
C GLY A 34 46.78 11.46 -11.94
N THR A 35 47.26 12.28 -12.87
CA THR A 35 46.55 12.63 -14.11
C THR A 35 46.26 11.37 -14.92
N HIS A 36 45.00 11.02 -15.12
CA HIS A 36 44.57 10.13 -16.21
C HIS A 36 43.24 10.61 -16.81
N SER A 37 43.38 11.22 -17.99
CA SER A 37 42.55 11.05 -19.19
C SER A 37 41.06 10.71 -18.99
N VAL A 38 40.23 11.75 -19.12
CA VAL A 38 38.81 11.64 -19.45
C VAL A 38 38.69 11.23 -20.92
N THR A 39 38.49 9.94 -21.18
CA THR A 39 38.02 9.47 -22.48
C THR A 39 36.51 9.55 -22.55
N LYS A 40 36.04 10.37 -23.51
CA LYS A 40 34.67 10.40 -24.04
C LYS A 40 34.16 8.98 -24.33
N GLN A 41 33.32 8.42 -23.47
CA GLN A 41 32.38 7.35 -23.81
C GLN A 41 31.48 7.06 -22.59
N GLU A 42 30.48 7.90 -22.34
CA GLU A 42 29.29 7.55 -21.53
C GLU A 42 28.24 8.67 -21.63
N LYS A 43 27.92 9.07 -22.86
CA LYS A 43 26.86 10.04 -23.17
C LYS A 43 25.82 9.52 -24.16
N ASP A 44 25.70 8.20 -24.30
CA ASP A 44 24.80 7.53 -25.27
C ASP A 44 23.91 6.43 -24.65
N LEU A 45 23.48 6.60 -23.39
CA LEU A 45 22.46 5.72 -22.78
C LEU A 45 21.41 6.55 -22.02
N THR A 46 20.85 7.53 -22.69
CA THR A 46 19.52 8.06 -22.36
C THR A 46 18.88 8.45 -23.68
N GLN A 47 17.60 8.11 -23.87
CA GLN A 47 16.76 8.62 -24.97
C GLN A 47 16.70 7.80 -26.29
N LYS A 48 16.74 6.46 -26.23
CA LYS A 48 16.14 5.61 -27.28
C LYS A 48 15.44 4.40 -26.66
N GLY A 49 14.13 4.36 -26.80
CA GLY A 49 13.30 3.20 -26.43
C GLY A 49 12.09 3.52 -25.56
N TYR A 50 11.25 4.47 -25.96
CA TYR A 50 9.86 4.58 -25.48
C TYR A 50 8.99 5.31 -26.51
N GLU A 51 9.13 4.95 -27.79
CA GLU A 51 8.17 5.32 -28.84
C GLU A 51 8.05 4.15 -29.82
N GLU A 52 7.23 3.16 -29.47
CA GLU A 52 6.66 2.24 -30.46
C GLU A 52 5.17 2.05 -30.16
N SER A 53 4.37 2.74 -30.97
CA SER A 53 3.05 2.32 -31.51
C SER A 53 2.00 1.74 -30.55
N PHE A 54 1.20 2.63 -29.95
CA PHE A 54 -0.20 2.32 -29.64
C PHE A 54 -1.09 2.93 -30.73
N ASN A 55 -1.54 2.08 -31.65
CA ASN A 55 -2.50 2.43 -32.67
C ASN A 55 -3.89 2.58 -32.04
N LEU A 56 -4.56 3.67 -32.38
CA LEU A 56 -5.71 4.23 -31.69
C LEU A 56 -6.92 4.13 -32.63
N GLU A 57 -7.43 2.92 -32.84
CA GLU A 57 -8.66 2.74 -33.61
C GLU A 57 -9.63 1.74 -32.99
N SER A 58 -10.82 2.27 -32.72
CA SER A 58 -12.12 1.63 -32.48
C SER A 58 -12.45 1.15 -31.06
N GLY A 59 -13.43 1.83 -30.45
CA GLY A 59 -14.35 1.19 -29.50
C GLY A 59 -14.50 1.83 -28.13
N VAL A 60 -14.77 3.14 -28.04
CA VAL A 60 -15.27 3.74 -26.80
C VAL A 60 -16.64 3.16 -26.46
N CYS A 61 -16.77 2.61 -25.25
CA CYS A 61 -17.99 2.72 -24.45
C CYS A 61 -17.60 3.27 -23.07
N LEU A 62 -17.79 4.57 -22.92
CA LEU A 62 -17.92 5.24 -21.63
C LEU A 62 -19.21 4.73 -20.98
N ASN A 63 -19.14 4.18 -19.77
CA ASN A 63 -20.26 4.18 -18.86
C ASN A 63 -19.84 4.34 -17.39
N HIS A 64 -20.76 4.95 -16.65
CA HIS A 64 -20.56 5.72 -15.44
C HIS A 64 -20.05 4.97 -14.20
N TYR A 65 -19.36 5.76 -13.37
CA TYR A 65 -19.07 5.52 -11.96
C TYR A 65 -20.33 5.32 -11.12
N THR A 66 -20.32 4.29 -10.28
CA THR A 66 -20.79 4.36 -8.89
C THR A 66 -19.88 3.47 -8.04
N GLY A 67 -19.34 4.04 -6.95
CA GLY A 67 -18.31 3.41 -6.13
C GLY A 67 -18.75 2.21 -5.31
N GLY A 68 -17.74 1.52 -4.76
CA GLY A 68 -17.89 0.48 -3.74
C GLY A 68 -17.95 -0.95 -4.29
N ASN A 69 -16.91 -1.74 -4.00
CA ASN A 69 -16.93 -3.21 -4.07
C ASN A 69 -17.51 -3.86 -5.34
N LEU A 70 -17.09 -3.46 -6.54
CA LEU A 70 -17.54 -4.14 -7.76
C LEU A 70 -16.54 -3.90 -8.90
N VAL A 71 -15.53 -4.76 -9.01
CA VAL A 71 -14.88 -5.02 -10.31
C VAL A 71 -15.26 -6.42 -10.81
N ILE A 72 -15.50 -7.38 -9.92
CA ILE A 72 -15.71 -8.79 -10.32
C ILE A 72 -17.18 -9.14 -10.57
N ASP A 73 -18.12 -8.69 -9.73
CA ASP A 73 -19.54 -9.02 -9.91
C ASP A 73 -20.16 -8.26 -11.11
N SER A 74 -19.60 -7.09 -11.45
CA SER A 74 -19.93 -6.33 -12.66
C SER A 74 -19.41 -7.06 -13.90
N LEU A 75 -18.20 -7.64 -13.81
CA LEU A 75 -17.65 -8.49 -14.86
C LEU A 75 -18.55 -9.70 -15.10
N ALA A 76 -18.93 -10.46 -14.07
CA ALA A 76 -19.77 -11.65 -14.22
C ALA A 76 -21.14 -11.33 -14.87
N SER A 77 -21.76 -10.21 -14.48
CA SER A 77 -23.03 -9.72 -15.05
C SER A 77 -22.91 -9.24 -16.50
N GLU A 78 -21.82 -8.56 -16.87
CA GLU A 78 -21.55 -8.13 -18.25
C GLU A 78 -21.14 -9.31 -19.15
N MET A 79 -20.44 -10.29 -18.59
CA MET A 79 -20.02 -11.49 -19.31
C MET A 79 -21.20 -12.38 -19.73
N GLN A 80 -22.33 -12.36 -18.99
CA GLN A 80 -23.55 -13.08 -19.35
C GLN A 80 -24.35 -12.43 -20.50
N LYS A 81 -24.06 -11.17 -20.86
CA LYS A 81 -24.82 -10.40 -21.87
C LYS A 81 -24.19 -10.41 -23.28
N LEU A 82 -23.03 -11.02 -23.46
CA LEU A 82 -22.33 -11.03 -24.74
C LEU A 82 -22.44 -12.41 -25.39
N ASP A 83 -23.27 -12.48 -26.43
CA ASP A 83 -23.36 -13.60 -27.38
C ASP A 83 -22.13 -13.53 -28.29
N GLY A 84 -21.16 -14.44 -28.08
CA GLY A 84 -19.91 -14.49 -28.84
C GLY A 84 -18.73 -15.04 -28.03
N GLU A 85 -17.80 -15.73 -28.69
CA GLU A 85 -16.56 -16.29 -28.11
C GLU A 85 -15.62 -15.18 -27.60
N VAL A 86 -15.95 -14.57 -26.46
CA VAL A 86 -15.05 -13.60 -25.86
C VAL A 86 -13.93 -14.35 -25.15
N ASN A 87 -12.70 -14.26 -25.67
CA ASN A 87 -11.54 -14.85 -25.01
C ASN A 87 -11.26 -14.13 -23.68
N CYS A 88 -10.82 -14.88 -22.67
CA CYS A 88 -10.52 -14.32 -21.35
C CYS A 88 -9.40 -13.27 -21.38
N GLN A 89 -8.47 -13.35 -22.33
CA GLN A 89 -7.35 -12.41 -22.47
C GLN A 89 -7.83 -10.98 -22.69
N SER A 90 -8.90 -10.80 -23.47
CA SER A 90 -9.52 -9.49 -23.72
C SER A 90 -10.22 -8.90 -22.49
N LYS A 91 -10.73 -9.75 -21.58
CA LYS A 91 -11.39 -9.34 -20.33
C LYS A 91 -10.43 -9.10 -19.17
N CYS A 92 -9.20 -9.60 -19.28
CA CYS A 92 -8.19 -9.54 -18.22
C CYS A 92 -6.94 -8.78 -18.72
N PRO A 93 -6.98 -7.44 -18.80
CA PRO A 93 -5.89 -6.66 -19.36
C PRO A 93 -4.61 -6.78 -18.52
N PHE A 94 -3.45 -6.66 -19.16
CA PHE A 94 -2.15 -6.65 -18.49
C PHE A 94 -1.63 -5.22 -18.30
N ASN A 95 -2.30 -4.43 -17.50
CA ASN A 95 -1.87 -3.07 -17.17
C ASN A 95 -2.40 -2.64 -15.80
N TYR A 96 -2.01 -1.46 -15.34
CA TYR A 96 -2.36 -1.00 -14.00
C TYR A 96 -3.85 -0.73 -13.77
N SER A 97 -4.69 -0.62 -14.80
CA SER A 97 -6.13 -0.40 -14.62
C SER A 97 -6.83 -1.58 -13.93
N ILE A 98 -6.24 -2.78 -13.96
CA ILE A 98 -6.77 -3.95 -13.23
C ILE A 98 -6.52 -3.88 -11.72
N LEU A 99 -5.57 -3.05 -11.28
CA LEU A 99 -5.32 -2.86 -9.86
C LEU A 99 -6.50 -2.12 -9.25
N ALA A 100 -6.96 -2.61 -8.09
CA ALA A 100 -8.06 -2.00 -7.38
C ALA A 100 -7.71 -0.57 -6.99
N ARG A 101 -8.64 0.36 -7.17
CA ARG A 101 -8.50 1.69 -6.58
C ARG A 101 -8.71 1.57 -5.08
N ASP A 102 -7.75 2.06 -4.32
CA ASP A 102 -7.82 2.09 -2.86
C ASP A 102 -8.75 3.22 -2.38
N GLU A 103 -10.04 3.04 -2.61
CA GLU A 103 -11.10 3.98 -2.23
C GLU A 103 -11.71 3.64 -0.86
N ASN A 104 -11.52 2.41 -0.38
CA ASN A 104 -12.05 1.97 0.89
C ASN A 104 -11.20 2.52 2.04
N PRO A 105 -11.73 3.39 2.92
CA PRO A 105 -10.96 3.96 4.00
C PRO A 105 -10.43 2.92 5.01
N PHE A 106 -11.01 1.71 5.00
CA PHE A 106 -10.69 0.58 5.87
C PHE A 106 -9.71 -0.43 5.25
N ASN A 107 -9.15 -0.14 4.07
CA ASN A 107 -8.04 -0.90 3.48
C ASN A 107 -6.69 -0.49 4.11
N ILE A 108 -6.64 -0.56 5.44
CA ILE A 108 -5.47 -0.25 6.26
C ILE A 108 -5.31 -1.33 7.33
N LEU A 109 -4.11 -1.46 7.89
CA LEU A 109 -3.86 -2.35 9.02
C LEU A 109 -4.47 -1.75 10.31
N ALA A 110 -5.04 -2.60 11.16
CA ALA A 110 -5.71 -2.21 12.41
C ALA A 110 -4.76 -1.91 13.58
N PHE A 111 -3.44 -1.91 13.34
CA PHE A 111 -2.42 -1.63 14.33
C PHE A 111 -1.37 -0.70 13.74
N THR A 112 -0.77 0.15 14.57
CA THR A 112 0.25 1.12 14.13
C THR A 112 1.64 0.51 14.12
N ASN A 113 2.58 1.17 13.44
CA ASN A 113 4.01 0.94 13.63
C ASN A 113 4.56 1.61 14.91
N SER A 114 3.95 1.30 16.07
CA SER A 114 4.41 1.82 17.35
C SER A 114 5.26 0.79 18.11
N ARG A 115 6.11 1.25 19.03
CA ARG A 115 6.82 0.39 20.01
C ARG A 115 5.86 -0.46 20.85
N ALA A 116 4.61 -0.03 21.04
CA ALA A 116 3.61 -0.84 21.72
C ALA A 116 3.14 -2.02 20.86
N SER A 117 3.17 -1.87 19.53
CA SER A 117 2.75 -2.90 18.58
C SER A 117 3.86 -3.87 18.20
N PHE A 118 5.13 -3.45 18.25
CA PHE A 118 6.30 -4.28 17.97
C PHE A 118 7.25 -4.28 19.17
N SER A 119 7.36 -5.43 19.84
CA SER A 119 8.02 -5.61 21.15
C SER A 119 9.56 -5.55 21.13
N GLN A 120 10.20 -5.39 19.97
CA GLN A 120 11.67 -5.35 19.82
C GLN A 120 12.12 -4.22 18.90
N ASN A 121 13.33 -3.71 19.16
CA ASN A 121 14.04 -2.63 18.47
C ASN A 121 13.64 -2.47 16.99
N ILE A 122 12.64 -1.62 16.77
CA ILE A 122 12.12 -1.28 15.45
C ILE A 122 13.22 -0.48 14.75
N GLY A 123 13.97 -1.13 13.87
CA GLY A 123 14.91 -0.45 12.97
C GLY A 123 14.16 0.37 11.91
N ASN A 124 14.91 1.17 11.16
CA ASN A 124 14.37 2.11 10.15
C ASN A 124 13.50 1.44 9.05
N GLY A 125 13.62 0.13 8.82
CA GLY A 125 12.91 -0.58 7.74
C GLY A 125 11.50 -1.12 8.06
N VAL A 126 11.00 -0.97 9.30
CA VAL A 126 9.66 -1.49 9.64
C VAL A 126 8.53 -0.67 9.01
N CYS A 127 8.72 0.66 8.86
CA CYS A 127 7.76 1.49 8.12
C CYS A 127 7.59 1.00 6.68
N ASP A 128 8.69 0.62 6.03
CA ASP A 128 8.68 0.13 4.65
C ASP A 128 7.99 -1.21 4.54
N GLY A 129 8.29 -2.13 5.45
CA GLY A 129 7.62 -3.43 5.51
C GLY A 129 6.12 -3.28 5.75
N PHE A 130 5.72 -2.32 6.59
CA PHE A 130 4.34 -2.01 6.88
C PHE A 130 3.60 -1.54 5.64
N VAL A 131 4.17 -0.56 4.93
CA VAL A 131 3.59 -0.05 3.68
C VAL A 131 3.49 -1.15 2.62
N GLN A 132 4.55 -1.94 2.42
CA GLN A 132 4.53 -3.03 1.43
C GLN A 132 3.50 -4.11 1.72
N VAL A 133 3.31 -4.48 2.99
CA VAL A 133 2.27 -5.45 3.37
C VAL A 133 0.89 -4.85 3.09
N MET A 134 0.63 -3.62 3.56
CA MET A 134 -0.63 -2.93 3.30
C MET A 134 -0.95 -2.81 1.80
N GLU A 135 0.02 -2.36 1.00
CA GLU A 135 -0.09 -2.24 -0.46
C GLU A 135 -0.40 -3.59 -1.11
N GLY A 136 0.30 -4.66 -0.72
CA GLY A 136 0.05 -6.01 -1.25
C GLY A 136 -1.39 -6.45 -1.00
N PHE A 137 -1.93 -6.22 0.19
CA PHE A 137 -3.33 -6.51 0.48
C PHE A 137 -4.28 -5.64 -0.33
N ASN A 138 -3.99 -4.35 -0.51
CA ASN A 138 -4.87 -3.45 -1.24
C ASN A 138 -4.99 -3.81 -2.73
N HIS A 139 -3.95 -4.42 -3.32
CA HIS A 139 -3.96 -4.87 -4.71
C HIS A 139 -4.40 -6.32 -4.92
N LEU A 140 -4.08 -7.22 -3.98
CA LEU A 140 -4.19 -8.67 -4.19
C LEU A 140 -5.27 -9.34 -3.34
N ALA A 141 -5.85 -8.66 -2.35
CA ALA A 141 -6.91 -9.24 -1.53
C ALA A 141 -8.30 -8.85 -2.05
N PHE A 142 -9.08 -9.85 -2.43
CA PHE A 142 -10.49 -9.70 -2.78
C PHE A 142 -11.35 -10.09 -1.58
N TRP A 143 -11.94 -9.10 -0.92
CA TRP A 143 -12.71 -9.29 0.31
C TRP A 143 -14.13 -9.76 -0.01
N ASP A 144 -14.57 -10.84 0.64
CA ASP A 144 -15.93 -11.34 0.51
C ASP A 144 -16.47 -11.76 1.88
N LYS A 145 -17.25 -10.87 2.49
CA LYS A 145 -17.86 -11.13 3.79
C LYS A 145 -18.92 -12.23 3.71
N THR A 146 -19.56 -12.39 2.56
CA THR A 146 -20.70 -13.29 2.37
C THR A 146 -20.27 -14.73 2.13
N LYS A 147 -19.09 -14.93 1.52
CA LYS A 147 -18.46 -16.25 1.46
C LYS A 147 -18.00 -16.67 2.85
N THR A 148 -18.63 -17.72 3.36
CA THR A 148 -18.00 -18.55 4.39
C THR A 148 -16.69 -19.08 3.81
N SER A 149 -15.65 -19.22 4.63
CA SER A 149 -14.47 -19.98 4.21
C SER A 149 -14.91 -21.35 3.69
N THR A 150 -14.07 -22.00 2.88
CA THR A 150 -14.28 -23.43 2.55
C THR A 150 -14.32 -24.31 3.81
N LEU A 151 -13.84 -23.77 4.94
CA LEU A 151 -14.04 -24.27 6.29
C LEU A 151 -15.40 -23.78 6.82
N THR A 152 -16.18 -24.68 7.39
CA THR A 152 -17.44 -24.36 8.06
C THR A 152 -17.24 -23.37 9.22
N GLU A 153 -18.30 -22.67 9.64
CA GLU A 153 -18.26 -21.75 10.79
C GLU A 153 -17.78 -22.47 12.07
N ASN A 154 -18.14 -23.75 12.21
CA ASN A 154 -17.65 -24.64 13.27
C ASN A 154 -16.15 -24.94 13.16
N GLU A 155 -15.60 -24.99 11.94
CA GLU A 155 -14.18 -25.26 11.69
C GLU A 155 -13.32 -24.02 11.83
N CYS A 156 -13.85 -22.81 11.67
CA CYS A 156 -13.10 -21.57 11.89
C CYS A 156 -13.20 -21.02 13.32
N GLY A 157 -14.17 -21.50 14.10
CA GLY A 157 -14.44 -21.02 15.45
C GLY A 157 -15.27 -19.73 15.45
N ASN A 158 -15.72 -19.33 16.64
CA ASN A 158 -16.58 -18.16 16.80
C ASN A 158 -15.74 -16.87 16.66
N LYS A 159 -15.92 -16.16 15.54
CA LYS A 159 -15.17 -14.93 15.19
C LYS A 159 -15.18 -13.84 16.28
N LYS A 160 -16.15 -13.87 17.20
CA LYS A 160 -16.30 -12.90 18.30
C LYS A 160 -15.49 -13.22 19.56
N ALA A 161 -15.01 -14.46 19.73
CA ALA A 161 -14.32 -14.89 20.95
C ALA A 161 -12.78 -14.72 20.89
N GLY A 162 -12.23 -14.26 19.77
CA GLY A 162 -10.78 -14.09 19.59
C GLY A 162 -10.01 -15.41 19.37
N GLU A 163 -10.69 -16.56 19.41
CA GLU A 163 -10.11 -17.86 19.13
C GLU A 163 -10.43 -18.30 17.70
N MET A 164 -9.40 -18.27 16.86
CA MET A 164 -9.41 -18.84 15.52
C MET A 164 -8.86 -20.25 15.60
N SER A 165 -9.55 -21.22 15.00
CA SER A 165 -9.03 -22.60 14.97
C SER A 165 -7.69 -22.68 14.24
N GLU A 166 -6.90 -23.71 14.54
CA GLU A 166 -5.61 -23.95 13.88
C GLU A 166 -5.75 -24.12 12.35
N LYS A 167 -6.81 -24.82 11.90
CA LYS A 167 -7.09 -24.99 10.46
C LYS A 167 -7.37 -23.66 9.78
N CYS A 168 -8.17 -22.80 10.41
CA CYS A 168 -8.53 -21.50 9.89
C CYS A 168 -7.32 -20.55 9.86
N LEU A 169 -6.52 -20.58 10.93
CA LEU A 169 -5.28 -19.84 11.01
C LEU A 169 -4.29 -20.27 9.93
N THR A 170 -4.18 -21.58 9.66
CA THR A 170 -3.34 -22.13 8.59
C THR A 170 -3.81 -21.68 7.20
N MET A 171 -5.11 -21.67 6.95
CA MET A 171 -5.69 -21.15 5.71
C MET A 171 -5.34 -19.66 5.51
N TYR A 172 -5.60 -18.82 6.52
CA TYR A 172 -5.30 -17.38 6.41
C TYR A 172 -3.81 -17.10 6.36
N LYS A 173 -2.96 -17.84 7.08
CA LYS A 173 -1.50 -17.76 6.95
C LYS A 173 -1.04 -18.04 5.53
N THR A 174 -1.61 -19.05 4.88
CA THR A 174 -1.34 -19.36 3.47
C THR A 174 -1.73 -18.18 2.58
N LYS A 175 -2.93 -17.61 2.75
CA LYS A 175 -3.40 -16.45 1.98
C LYS A 175 -2.50 -15.22 2.18
N ILE A 176 -2.10 -14.94 3.43
CA ILE A 176 -1.14 -13.87 3.75
C ILE A 176 0.16 -14.10 2.99
N MET A 177 0.72 -15.31 3.00
CA MET A 177 1.96 -15.61 2.28
C MET A 177 1.81 -15.52 0.75
N GLN A 178 0.67 -15.94 0.21
CA GLN A 178 0.37 -15.80 -1.22
C GLN A 178 0.41 -14.34 -1.65
N ILE A 179 -0.15 -13.44 -0.84
CA ILE A 179 -0.10 -11.99 -1.08
C ILE A 179 1.31 -11.44 -0.89
N THR A 180 1.93 -11.64 0.28
CA THR A 180 3.15 -10.92 0.68
C THR A 180 4.45 -11.49 0.06
N LYS A 181 4.46 -12.78 -0.31
CA LYS A 181 5.59 -13.47 -0.94
C LYS A 181 5.31 -13.84 -2.38
N GLY A 182 4.13 -14.41 -2.62
CA GLY A 182 3.77 -14.98 -3.91
C GLY A 182 3.32 -13.95 -4.95
N TYR A 183 2.97 -12.72 -4.53
CA TYR A 183 2.30 -11.73 -5.38
C TYR A 183 1.05 -12.31 -6.06
N GLN A 184 0.34 -13.18 -5.36
CA GLN A 184 -0.85 -13.87 -5.87
C GLN A 184 -2.11 -13.20 -5.34
N ALA A 185 -3.02 -12.86 -6.25
CA ALA A 185 -4.36 -12.41 -5.91
C ALA A 185 -5.18 -13.57 -5.32
N VAL A 186 -5.89 -13.29 -4.22
CA VAL A 186 -6.65 -14.30 -3.47
C VAL A 186 -7.95 -13.73 -2.92
N ASP A 187 -8.98 -14.57 -2.82
CA ASP A 187 -10.17 -14.25 -2.03
C ASP A 187 -9.88 -14.36 -0.53
N ILE A 188 -10.31 -13.37 0.25
CA ILE A 188 -10.31 -13.41 1.71
C ILE A 188 -11.76 -13.57 2.20
N PRO A 189 -12.19 -14.79 2.53
CA PRO A 189 -13.56 -15.04 2.95
C PRO A 189 -13.81 -14.55 4.37
N GLY A 190 -15.04 -14.10 4.63
CA GLY A 190 -15.55 -13.83 5.97
C GLY A 190 -15.10 -12.52 6.61
N PHE A 191 -14.42 -11.65 5.87
CA PHE A 191 -13.98 -10.31 6.28
C PHE A 191 -14.35 -9.30 5.19
N SER A 192 -14.61 -8.05 5.59
CA SER A 192 -15.07 -6.99 4.69
C SER A 192 -13.94 -6.12 4.13
N ASN A 193 -12.78 -6.09 4.81
CA ASN A 193 -11.63 -5.26 4.48
C ASN A 193 -10.38 -5.66 5.31
N LEU A 194 -9.25 -5.03 5.00
CA LEU A 194 -7.98 -5.26 5.68
C LEU A 194 -8.03 -4.90 7.17
N TYR A 195 -8.74 -3.84 7.56
CA TYR A 195 -8.85 -3.46 8.97
C TYR A 195 -9.51 -4.57 9.78
N GLU A 196 -10.68 -5.06 9.36
CA GLU A 196 -11.40 -6.13 10.06
C GLU A 196 -10.55 -7.40 10.16
N PHE A 197 -9.88 -7.77 9.06
CA PHE A 197 -9.01 -8.93 9.00
C PHE A 197 -7.81 -8.83 9.94
N SER A 198 -7.10 -7.70 9.89
CA SER A 198 -5.89 -7.44 10.69
C SER A 198 -6.18 -7.07 12.15
N SER A 199 -7.44 -6.87 12.52
CA SER A 199 -7.86 -6.67 13.93
C SER A 199 -7.86 -7.97 14.72
N HIS A 200 -7.85 -9.14 14.07
CA HIS A 200 -7.81 -10.42 14.77
C HIS A 200 -6.40 -10.67 15.34
N PRO A 201 -6.24 -10.95 16.66
CA PRO A 201 -4.92 -11.05 17.30
C PRO A 201 -3.96 -12.03 16.61
N SER A 202 -4.42 -13.24 16.29
CA SER A 202 -3.59 -14.26 15.61
C SER A 202 -3.16 -13.84 14.19
N ILE A 203 -4.02 -13.12 13.46
CA ILE A 203 -3.70 -12.59 12.12
C ILE A 203 -2.72 -11.44 12.24
N GLN A 204 -2.95 -10.54 13.20
CA GLN A 204 -2.08 -9.42 13.51
C GLN A 204 -0.63 -9.89 13.77
N GLU A 205 -0.43 -10.93 14.57
CA GLU A 205 0.92 -11.47 14.83
C GLU A 205 1.60 -12.02 13.57
N ILE A 206 0.85 -12.69 12.68
CA ILE A 206 1.39 -13.16 11.39
C ILE A 206 1.79 -11.96 10.52
N LEU A 207 0.94 -10.94 10.44
CA LEU A 207 1.20 -9.74 9.64
C LEU A 207 2.42 -8.98 10.18
N LYS A 208 2.56 -8.83 11.50
CA LYS A 208 3.75 -8.23 12.12
C LYS A 208 5.03 -8.97 11.73
N ALA A 209 5.02 -10.30 11.75
CA ALA A 209 6.18 -11.10 11.33
C ALA A 209 6.53 -10.86 9.85
N GLU A 210 5.54 -10.76 8.97
CA GLU A 210 5.76 -10.47 7.55
C GLU A 210 6.24 -9.03 7.32
N ILE A 211 5.76 -8.06 8.09
CA ILE A 211 6.23 -6.66 8.08
C ILE A 211 7.71 -6.61 8.47
N VAL A 212 8.07 -7.24 9.59
CA VAL A 212 9.46 -7.31 10.04
C VAL A 212 10.34 -7.98 8.99
N ARG A 213 9.85 -9.00 8.26
CA ARG A 213 10.64 -9.66 7.21
C ARG A 213 10.90 -8.79 5.97
N LYS A 214 10.07 -7.77 5.71
CA LYS A 214 10.11 -6.94 4.48
C LYS A 214 11.01 -5.68 4.58
N HIS A 215 11.91 -5.65 5.55
CA HIS A 215 12.73 -4.49 5.92
C HIS A 215 14.00 -4.32 5.06
N ASP A 216 13.93 -4.26 3.73
CA ASP A 216 15.12 -3.88 2.95
C ASP A 216 14.74 -3.32 1.59
N VAL A 217 14.30 -2.06 1.59
CA VAL A 217 13.92 -1.36 0.38
C VAL A 217 15.00 -0.35 0.03
N GLU A 218 15.61 -0.53 -1.14
CA GLU A 218 16.44 0.52 -1.70
C GLU A 218 15.58 1.68 -2.23
N PHE A 219 15.96 2.88 -1.82
CA PHE A 219 15.34 4.12 -2.27
C PHE A 219 16.19 4.82 -3.30
N ASP A 220 15.50 5.48 -4.23
CA ASP A 220 16.15 6.38 -5.15
C ASP A 220 16.69 7.59 -4.35
N PRO A 221 17.98 7.96 -4.46
CA PRO A 221 18.49 9.15 -3.81
C PRO A 221 17.80 10.44 -4.29
N TYR A 222 17.21 10.44 -5.48
CA TYR A 222 16.57 11.60 -6.09
C TYR A 222 15.17 11.89 -5.56
N THR A 223 14.81 13.17 -5.58
CA THR A 223 13.47 13.60 -5.16
C THR A 223 12.44 13.17 -6.19
N TYR A 224 11.36 12.55 -5.73
CA TYR A 224 10.26 12.07 -6.55
C TYR A 224 9.50 13.24 -7.17
N ASP A 225 9.33 13.20 -8.50
CA ASP A 225 8.67 14.25 -9.26
C ASP A 225 7.14 14.25 -8.99
N PRO A 226 6.55 15.38 -8.53
CA PRO A 226 5.10 15.51 -8.37
C PRO A 226 4.29 15.12 -9.60
N ALA A 227 4.78 15.43 -10.81
CA ALA A 227 4.09 15.10 -12.05
C ALA A 227 4.05 13.58 -12.27
N LEU A 228 5.15 12.90 -11.93
CA LEU A 228 5.23 11.44 -11.95
C LEU A 228 4.30 10.83 -10.89
N LEU A 229 4.25 11.38 -9.67
CA LEU A 229 3.32 10.93 -8.63
C LEU A 229 1.86 11.04 -9.08
N SER A 230 1.48 12.20 -9.62
CA SER A 230 0.13 12.42 -10.14
C SER A 230 -0.21 11.43 -11.25
N LYS A 231 0.72 11.19 -12.19
CA LYS A 231 0.57 10.21 -13.26
C LYS A 231 0.43 8.79 -12.72
N ASP A 232 1.26 8.39 -11.76
CA ASP A 232 1.24 7.05 -11.19
C ASP A 232 -0.08 6.77 -10.46
N LEU A 233 -0.54 7.71 -9.63
CA LEU A 233 -1.82 7.60 -8.91
C LEU A 233 -3.03 7.57 -9.86
N LYS A 234 -3.01 8.35 -10.95
CA LYS A 234 -4.05 8.31 -11.99
C LYS A 234 -4.11 6.96 -12.71
N ASN A 235 -3.00 6.24 -12.73
CA ASN A 235 -2.88 4.90 -13.28
C ASN A 235 -3.07 3.80 -12.22
N ASN A 236 -3.79 4.06 -11.12
CA ASN A 236 -4.04 3.11 -10.02
C ASN A 236 -2.78 2.52 -9.34
N LYS A 237 -1.59 3.10 -9.57
CA LYS A 237 -0.42 2.73 -8.77
C LYS A 237 -0.55 3.36 -7.39
N THR A 238 0.06 2.73 -6.39
CA THR A 238 0.07 3.23 -5.01
C THR A 238 1.50 3.32 -4.49
N PRO A 239 2.29 4.28 -5.00
CA PRO A 239 3.73 4.30 -4.77
C PRO A 239 4.07 4.42 -3.29
N LEU A 240 5.13 3.73 -2.91
CA LEU A 240 5.75 3.84 -1.59
C LEU A 240 6.63 5.08 -1.58
N LEU A 241 6.27 6.02 -0.72
CA LEU A 241 6.95 7.30 -0.56
C LEU A 241 7.76 7.31 0.72
N MET A 242 9.05 7.51 0.58
CA MET A 242 9.93 7.78 1.71
C MET A 242 10.07 9.29 1.92
N ILE A 243 9.90 9.75 3.15
CA ILE A 243 10.02 11.17 3.49
C ILE A 243 11.18 11.41 4.46
N ASN A 244 11.77 12.61 4.37
CA ASN A 244 12.79 13.10 5.32
C ASN A 244 14.01 12.14 5.46
N ASN A 245 14.68 11.83 4.35
CA ASN A 245 15.92 11.04 4.30
C ASN A 245 15.81 9.65 4.94
N ALA A 246 14.92 8.81 4.44
CA ALA A 246 14.77 7.44 4.92
C ALA A 246 14.28 7.29 6.38
N SER A 247 13.68 8.33 6.97
CA SER A 247 13.19 8.25 8.36
C SER A 247 11.77 7.71 8.48
N HIS A 248 10.96 7.78 7.41
CA HIS A 248 9.57 7.37 7.46
C HIS A 248 8.97 7.09 6.09
N ALA A 249 8.23 5.98 5.96
CA ALA A 249 7.55 5.61 4.73
C ALA A 249 6.03 5.78 4.83
N LEU A 250 5.45 6.18 3.70
CA LEU A 250 4.04 6.43 3.48
C LEU A 250 3.60 5.71 2.21
N MET A 251 2.32 5.41 2.09
CA MET A 251 1.72 4.94 0.84
C MET A 251 0.86 6.04 0.24
N ALA A 252 1.15 6.51 -0.96
CA ALA A 252 0.20 7.38 -1.67
C ALA A 252 -0.82 6.51 -2.42
N TYR A 253 -2.09 6.92 -2.41
CA TYR A 253 -3.16 6.10 -3.00
C TYR A 253 -4.17 6.87 -3.85
N LYS A 254 -4.20 8.20 -3.75
CA LYS A 254 -5.12 9.03 -4.53
C LYS A 254 -4.54 10.43 -4.71
N SER A 255 -4.70 11.00 -5.90
CA SER A 255 -4.57 12.45 -6.12
C SER A 255 -5.96 13.08 -6.25
N GLN A 256 -6.12 14.29 -5.71
CA GLN A 256 -7.36 15.06 -5.87
C GLN A 256 -7.09 16.55 -5.71
N ILE A 257 -8.03 17.39 -6.15
CA ILE A 257 -7.98 18.84 -5.94
C ILE A 257 -8.71 19.17 -4.62
N LYS A 258 -8.03 19.86 -3.71
CA LYS A 258 -8.60 20.40 -2.46
C LYS A 258 -8.23 21.88 -2.39
N ASP A 259 -9.25 22.74 -2.26
CA ASP A 259 -9.08 24.19 -2.18
C ASP A 259 -8.24 24.80 -3.33
N GLY A 260 -8.46 24.28 -4.55
CA GLY A 260 -7.74 24.72 -5.76
C GLY A 260 -6.31 24.19 -5.90
N VAL A 261 -5.85 23.35 -4.97
CA VAL A 261 -4.49 22.78 -4.98
C VAL A 261 -4.56 21.26 -5.16
N GLU A 262 -3.66 20.71 -5.98
CA GLU A 262 -3.49 19.26 -6.07
C GLU A 262 -2.85 18.72 -4.79
N ILE A 263 -3.51 17.73 -4.19
CA ILE A 263 -3.05 17.01 -3.01
C ILE A 263 -2.91 15.53 -3.31
N PHE A 264 -2.02 14.87 -2.58
CA PHE A 264 -1.77 13.44 -2.66
C PHE A 264 -2.16 12.80 -1.33
N CYS A 265 -3.25 12.06 -1.32
CA CYS A 265 -3.71 11.32 -0.16
C CYS A 265 -2.71 10.21 0.19
N VAL A 266 -2.34 10.14 1.46
CA VAL A 266 -1.35 9.18 1.95
C VAL A 266 -1.87 8.36 3.14
N ARG A 267 -1.37 7.13 3.28
CA ARG A 267 -1.52 6.31 4.48
C ARG A 267 -0.21 6.32 5.23
N ASP A 268 -0.29 6.66 6.51
CA ASP A 268 0.83 6.62 7.42
C ASP A 268 0.73 5.39 8.34
N PRO A 269 1.72 4.47 8.34
CA PRO A 269 1.82 3.38 9.30
C PRO A 269 1.68 3.79 10.78
N ASN A 270 2.00 5.03 11.13
CA ASN A 270 1.92 5.58 12.48
C ASN A 270 0.55 6.20 12.81
N ALA A 271 -0.35 6.34 11.84
CA ALA A 271 -1.65 6.96 12.03
C ALA A 271 -2.77 5.99 11.66
N ILE A 272 -3.47 5.48 12.68
CA ILE A 272 -4.82 4.93 12.48
C ILE A 272 -5.79 6.09 12.64
N PRO A 273 -6.64 6.39 11.63
CA PRO A 273 -7.63 7.44 11.75
C PRO A 273 -8.52 7.23 12.97
N LYS A 274 -8.44 8.13 13.96
CA LYS A 274 -9.35 8.14 15.10
C LYS A 274 -10.78 8.36 14.59
N GLY A 275 -11.73 7.56 15.07
CA GLY A 275 -13.14 7.67 14.70
C GLY A 275 -13.55 6.94 13.41
N LEU A 276 -12.74 5.99 12.90
CA LEU A 276 -13.14 5.07 11.81
C LEU A 276 -14.48 4.35 12.07
N PHE A 277 -14.89 4.22 13.34
CA PHE A 277 -16.11 3.51 13.77
C PHE A 277 -17.22 4.41 14.32
N SER A 278 -17.03 5.73 14.32
CA SER A 278 -18.11 6.67 14.67
C SER A 278 -18.74 7.18 13.37
N ASP A 279 -20.07 7.20 13.28
CA ASP A 279 -20.96 7.46 12.13
C ASP A 279 -20.77 8.80 11.35
N TYR A 280 -19.54 9.25 11.15
CA TYR A 280 -19.22 10.49 10.47
C TYR A 280 -18.47 10.19 9.19
N LYS A 281 -19.05 10.63 8.06
CA LYS A 281 -18.44 10.81 6.74
C LYS A 281 -16.92 10.67 6.81
N VAL A 282 -16.42 9.47 6.56
CA VAL A 282 -14.98 9.21 6.64
C VAL A 282 -14.35 10.02 5.52
N GLU A 283 -13.79 11.19 5.85
CA GLU A 283 -13.05 11.99 4.88
C GLU A 283 -11.94 11.08 4.33
N THR A 284 -12.05 10.72 3.05
CA THR A 284 -11.23 9.70 2.40
C THR A 284 -9.79 10.16 2.15
N CYS A 285 -9.37 11.28 2.73
CA CYS A 285 -8.07 11.92 2.50
C CYS A 285 -7.69 12.86 3.67
N LYS A 286 -7.86 12.40 4.92
CA LYS A 286 -7.49 13.18 6.12
C LYS A 286 -5.98 13.44 6.24
N ASP A 287 -5.19 12.52 5.71
CA ASP A 287 -3.74 12.60 5.63
C ASP A 287 -3.34 12.78 4.18
N TYR A 288 -2.65 13.88 3.88
CA TYR A 288 -2.21 14.18 2.52
C TYR A 288 -0.91 14.96 2.49
N ILE A 289 -0.27 14.91 1.33
CA ILE A 289 0.89 15.72 0.99
C ILE A 289 0.46 16.77 -0.04
N SER A 290 0.92 18.00 0.12
CA SER A 290 0.68 19.10 -0.82
C SER A 290 1.95 19.89 -1.05
N LYS A 291 2.08 20.50 -2.24
CA LYS A 291 3.18 21.42 -2.53
C LYS A 291 2.81 22.82 -2.03
N GLY A 292 3.43 23.24 -0.93
CA GLY A 292 3.29 24.58 -0.37
C GLY A 292 4.35 25.55 -0.90
N ALA A 293 4.31 26.79 -0.42
CA ALA A 293 5.24 27.85 -0.83
C ALA A 293 6.71 27.56 -0.47
N ARG A 294 6.96 26.71 0.54
CA ARG A 294 8.30 26.39 1.06
C ARG A 294 8.75 24.95 0.74
N GLY A 295 8.08 24.31 -0.21
CA GLY A 295 8.31 22.92 -0.60
C GLY A 295 7.14 22.01 -0.22
N TRP A 296 7.43 20.73 -0.01
CA TRP A 296 6.43 19.74 0.34
C TRP A 296 6.00 19.86 1.80
N GLU A 297 4.70 19.76 2.03
CA GLU A 297 4.10 19.74 3.35
C GLU A 297 3.19 18.53 3.47
N ARG A 298 3.24 17.88 4.62
CA ARG A 298 2.25 16.89 5.02
C ARG A 298 1.25 17.54 5.95
N VAL A 299 -0.02 17.33 5.66
CA VAL A 299 -1.13 17.76 6.50
C VAL A 299 -1.79 16.52 7.10
N THR A 300 -1.88 16.50 8.43
CA THR A 300 -2.51 15.44 9.22
C THR A 300 -3.48 16.06 10.21
N ASN A 301 -4.78 15.83 10.02
CA ASN A 301 -5.84 16.42 10.85
C ASN A 301 -5.69 17.96 10.99
N GLY A 302 -5.30 18.64 9.91
CA GLY A 302 -5.09 20.09 9.89
C GLY A 302 -3.75 20.55 10.47
N ALA A 303 -2.94 19.66 11.06
CA ALA A 303 -1.58 19.99 11.47
C ALA A 303 -0.61 19.86 10.27
N HIS A 304 0.21 20.90 10.05
CA HIS A 304 1.18 20.94 8.96
C HIS A 304 2.58 20.54 9.45
N SER A 305 3.25 19.71 8.67
CA SER A 305 4.66 19.33 8.89
C SER A 305 5.44 19.41 7.59
N ARG A 306 6.65 19.98 7.64
CA ARG A 306 7.48 20.15 6.45
C ARG A 306 8.10 18.81 6.06
N ILE A 307 8.04 18.49 4.77
CA ILE A 307 8.77 17.39 4.16
C ILE A 307 9.98 17.96 3.41
N ARG A 308 11.19 17.51 3.77
CA ARG A 308 12.44 17.97 3.13
C ARG A 308 12.64 17.34 1.76
N ASN A 309 12.32 16.07 1.63
CA ASN A 309 12.44 15.28 0.42
C ASN A 309 11.38 14.17 0.42
N ILE A 310 10.95 13.80 -0.78
CA ILE A 310 10.12 12.63 -1.07
C ILE A 310 10.95 11.76 -2.01
N GLN A 311 11.09 10.48 -1.73
CA GLN A 311 11.81 9.52 -2.58
C GLN A 311 10.88 8.33 -2.87
N SER A 312 10.96 7.77 -4.08
CA SER A 312 10.31 6.49 -4.39
C SER A 312 11.27 5.34 -4.17
N SER A 313 10.74 4.15 -3.89
CA SER A 313 11.55 2.94 -3.94
C SER A 313 12.04 2.66 -5.37
N LYS A 314 13.28 2.19 -5.51
CA LYS A 314 13.77 1.63 -6.79
C LYS A 314 13.02 0.37 -7.20
N SER A 315 12.49 -0.36 -6.21
CA SER A 315 11.78 -1.63 -6.42
C SER A 315 10.28 -1.46 -6.72
N ASP A 316 9.74 -0.23 -6.63
CA ASP A 316 8.31 0.04 -6.79
C ASP A 316 7.76 -0.45 -8.12
N GLN A 317 8.47 -0.19 -9.22
CA GLN A 317 8.01 -0.59 -10.55
C GLN A 317 7.95 -2.13 -10.67
N GLN A 318 8.98 -2.83 -10.21
CA GLN A 318 9.01 -4.30 -10.21
C GLN A 318 7.91 -4.88 -9.32
N ARG A 319 7.65 -4.25 -8.17
CA ARG A 319 6.60 -4.69 -7.24
C ARG A 319 5.21 -4.53 -7.84
N HIS A 320 4.90 -3.37 -8.40
CA HIS A 320 3.62 -3.15 -9.06
C HIS A 320 3.43 -4.04 -10.31
N HIS A 321 4.49 -4.30 -11.08
CA HIS A 321 4.42 -5.24 -12.19
C HIS A 321 3.99 -6.64 -11.72
N ARG A 322 4.57 -7.13 -10.62
CA ARG A 322 4.16 -8.40 -10.01
C ARG A 322 2.73 -8.39 -9.49
N TYR A 323 2.23 -7.24 -9.00
CA TYR A 323 0.82 -7.11 -8.64
C TYR A 323 -0.10 -7.23 -9.86
N VAL A 324 0.25 -6.56 -10.97
CA VAL A 324 -0.49 -6.67 -12.23
C VAL A 324 -0.51 -8.13 -12.72
N GLU A 325 0.62 -8.82 -12.72
CA GLU A 325 0.68 -10.26 -13.06
C GLU A 325 -0.21 -11.11 -12.14
N GLY A 326 -0.17 -10.86 -10.84
CA GLY A 326 -0.98 -11.57 -9.84
C GLY A 326 -2.47 -11.43 -10.11
N VAL A 327 -2.95 -10.20 -10.28
CA VAL A 327 -4.36 -9.89 -10.56
C VAL A 327 -4.78 -10.44 -11.91
N GLN A 328 -3.95 -10.33 -12.95
CA GLN A 328 -4.27 -10.84 -14.27
C GLN A 328 -4.44 -12.37 -14.25
N LYS A 329 -3.50 -13.10 -13.66
CA LYS A 329 -3.58 -14.57 -13.53
C LYS A 329 -4.85 -14.99 -12.82
N TYR A 330 -5.21 -14.28 -11.76
CA TYR A 330 -6.44 -14.52 -11.01
C TYR A 330 -7.71 -14.25 -11.84
N CYS A 331 -7.75 -13.14 -12.57
CA CYS A 331 -8.84 -12.81 -13.49
C CYS A 331 -9.01 -13.90 -14.56
N MET A 332 -7.91 -14.32 -15.19
CA MET A 332 -7.92 -15.36 -16.24
C MET A 332 -8.46 -16.68 -15.71
N ALA A 333 -7.99 -17.13 -14.53
CA ALA A 333 -8.45 -18.36 -13.91
C ALA A 333 -9.95 -18.34 -13.61
N ARG A 334 -10.49 -17.21 -13.13
CA ARG A 334 -11.93 -17.04 -12.89
C ARG A 334 -12.74 -16.98 -14.17
N CYS A 335 -12.28 -16.24 -15.17
CA CYS A 335 -12.96 -16.16 -16.45
C CYS A 335 -13.10 -17.55 -17.09
N GLN A 336 -12.06 -18.38 -17.04
CA GLN A 336 -12.10 -19.75 -17.55
C GLN A 336 -13.11 -20.65 -16.83
N GLN A 337 -13.33 -20.44 -15.53
CA GLN A 337 -14.33 -21.21 -14.76
C GLN A 337 -15.77 -20.87 -15.15
N LEU A 338 -16.01 -19.70 -15.74
CA LEU A 338 -17.34 -19.21 -16.13
C LEU A 338 -17.70 -19.55 -17.58
N LEU A 339 -16.76 -20.05 -18.38
CA LEU A 339 -17.05 -20.48 -19.74
C LEU A 339 -17.88 -21.77 -19.72
N PRO A 340 -18.92 -21.90 -20.57
CA PRO A 340 -19.66 -23.15 -20.72
C PRO A 340 -18.68 -24.26 -21.16
N LYS A 341 -18.78 -25.42 -20.48
CA LYS A 341 -17.96 -26.60 -20.77
C LYS A 341 -18.46 -27.39 -21.95
#